data_AF-A0A3D1FAW8-F1
#
_entry.id   AF-A0A3D1FAW8-F1
#
_cell.length_a   1.000
_cell.length_b   1.000
_cell.length_c   1.000
_cell.angle_alpha   90.00
_cell.angle_beta   90.00
_cell.angle_gamma   90.00
#
_symmetry.space_group_name_H-M   'P 1'
#
loop_
_entity.id
_entity.type
_entity.pdbx_description
1 polymer ?
#
loop_
_entity_poly.entity_id
_entity_poly.type
_entity_poly.pdbx_seq_one_letter_code
_entity_poly.pdbx_strand_id
1 'polypeptide(L)' 'MAELYKAKEPFRFFTRLHLTELTGLRASILSQFLSLIKEVGGASIYHHTHRFLQQHQYLSPEPPNDFAYW' A
#
# COMPACT_ATOMS: atom_id res chain seq x y z
N MET A 1 -25.12 -30.78 -14.72
CA MET A 1 -24.04 -30.27 -13.87
C MET A 1 -22.95 -29.76 -14.80
N ALA A 2 -22.49 -28.52 -14.64
CA ALA A 2 -21.46 -27.96 -15.51
C ALA A 2 -20.13 -28.71 -15.30
N GLU A 3 -19.42 -29.02 -16.38
CA GLU A 3 -18.08 -29.59 -16.33
C GLU A 3 -17.12 -28.62 -15.63
N LEU A 4 -16.45 -29.08 -14.57
CA LEU A 4 -15.46 -28.30 -13.85
C LEU A 4 -14.09 -28.48 -14.54
N TYR A 5 -13.58 -27.41 -15.15
CA TYR A 5 -12.27 -27.40 -15.77
C TYR A 5 -11.17 -27.34 -14.70
N LYS A 6 -10.29 -28.35 -14.68
CA LYS A 6 -9.12 -28.36 -13.81
C LYS A 6 -7.99 -27.55 -14.45
N ALA A 7 -7.45 -26.58 -13.72
CA ALA A 7 -6.26 -25.84 -14.15
C ALA A 7 -5.05 -26.77 -14.29
N LYS A 8 -4.21 -26.53 -15.30
CA LYS A 8 -2.94 -27.27 -15.49
C LYS A 8 -1.98 -27.05 -14.32
N GLU A 9 -1.96 -25.83 -13.79
CA GLU A 9 -1.18 -25.45 -12.61
C GLU A 9 -2.11 -25.08 -11.44
N PRO A 10 -1.84 -25.56 -10.21
CA PRO A 10 -2.65 -25.22 -9.06
C PRO A 10 -2.43 -23.76 -8.62
N PHE A 11 -3.51 -23.05 -8.26
CA PHE A 11 -3.41 -21.75 -7.62
C PHE A 11 -2.87 -21.92 -6.19
N ARG A 12 -1.81 -21.18 -5.86
CA ARG A 12 -1.22 -21.17 -4.51
C ARG A 12 -1.62 -19.91 -3.78
N PHE A 13 -2.27 -20.07 -2.63
CA PHE A 13 -2.57 -18.96 -1.73
C PHE A 13 -1.34 -18.60 -0.92
N PHE A 14 -1.01 -17.31 -0.89
CA PHE A 14 0.07 -16.78 -0.09
C PHE A 14 -0.48 -15.76 0.90
N THR A 15 0.09 -15.73 2.09
CA THR A 15 -0.08 -14.63 3.04
C THR A 15 1.19 -13.81 3.10
N ARG A 16 1.14 -12.65 3.75
CA ARG A 16 2.28 -11.77 3.93
C ARG A 16 2.26 -11.10 5.29
N LEU A 17 3.42 -10.61 5.71
CA LEU A 17 3.57 -9.71 6.84
C LEU A 17 4.22 -8.41 6.35
N HIS A 18 3.87 -7.30 6.99
CA HIS A 18 4.48 -6.00 6.73
C HIS A 18 5.57 -5.72 7.78
N LEU A 19 6.82 -5.56 7.35
CA LEU A 19 7.88 -5.02 8.18
C LEU A 19 7.95 -3.51 7.97
N THR A 20 7.69 -2.74 9.02
CA THR A 20 7.72 -1.27 8.96
C THR A 20 9.07 -0.79 9.50
N GLU A 21 9.75 0.05 8.72
CA GLU A 21 11.06 0.59 9.04
C GLU A 21 11.03 2.12 9.02
N LEU A 22 11.85 2.75 9.87
CA LEU A 22 12.01 4.20 9.87
C LEU A 22 13.04 4.61 8.81
N THR A 23 12.62 5.45 7.87
CA THR A 23 13.50 5.96 6.80
C THR A 23 14.36 7.14 7.24
N GLY A 24 14.03 7.77 8.38
CA GLY A 24 14.65 9.02 8.83
C GLY A 24 14.27 10.26 8.01
N LEU A 25 13.41 10.11 7.01
CA LEU A 25 12.95 11.20 6.13
C LEU A 25 11.73 11.90 6.74
N ARG A 26 11.68 13.22 6.62
CA ARG A 26 10.55 14.04 7.11
C ARG A 26 10.29 15.22 6.19
N ALA A 27 9.02 15.42 5.84
CA ALA A 27 8.54 16.66 5.22
C ALA A 27 7.74 17.48 6.24
N SER A 28 7.95 18.80 6.24
CA SER A 28 7.13 19.76 6.99
C SER A 28 6.48 20.80 6.08
N ILE A 29 6.86 20.83 4.80
CA ILE A 29 6.30 21.70 3.76
C ILE A 29 6.18 20.93 2.44
N LEU A 30 5.33 21.43 1.53
CA LEU A 30 5.05 20.77 0.25
C LEU A 30 6.28 20.59 -0.65
N SER A 31 7.24 21.53 -0.65
CA SER A 31 8.45 21.39 -1.45
C SER A 31 9.36 20.26 -0.97
N GLN A 32 9.51 20.09 0.35
CA GLN A 32 10.22 18.96 0.94
C GLN A 32 9.52 17.66 0.61
N PHE A 33 8.20 17.63 0.75
CA PHE A 33 7.39 16.45 0.42
C PHE A 33 7.56 16.02 -1.04
N LEU A 34 7.47 16.97 -1.99
CA LEU A 34 7.67 16.70 -3.41
C LEU A 34 9.08 16.17 -3.70
N SER A 35 10.12 16.72 -3.05
CA SER A 35 11.49 16.23 -3.19
C SER A 35 11.60 14.79 -2.69
N LEU A 36 11.09 14.51 -1.49
CA LEU A 36 11.19 13.20 -0.86
C LEU A 36 10.37 12.13 -1.58
N ILE A 37 9.17 12.45 -2.10
CA ILE A 37 8.37 11.49 -2.88
C ILE A 37 9.09 11.02 -4.15
N LYS A 38 9.93 11.86 -4.75
CA LYS A 38 10.70 11.51 -5.96
C LYS A 38 11.87 10.58 -5.66
N GLU A 39 12.36 10.58 -4.42
CA GLU A 39 13.58 9.88 -4.02
C GLU A 39 13.32 8.62 -3.18
N VAL A 40 12.21 8.59 -2.43
CA VAL A 40 11.91 7.49 -1.51
C VAL A 40 11.64 6.18 -2.24
N GLY A 41 12.01 5.06 -1.63
CA GLY A 41 11.75 3.73 -2.18
C GLY A 41 10.25 3.42 -2.30
N GLY A 42 9.89 2.62 -3.31
CA GLY A 42 8.49 2.26 -3.60
C GLY A 42 7.75 1.58 -2.44
N ALA A 43 8.47 0.93 -1.52
CA ALA A 43 7.90 0.37 -0.30
C ALA A 43 7.28 1.43 0.63
N SER A 44 7.87 2.63 0.71
CA SER A 44 7.30 3.75 1.49
C SER A 44 6.04 4.30 0.83
N ILE A 45 6.04 4.45 -0.50
CA ILE A 45 4.84 4.84 -1.25
C ILE A 45 3.73 3.80 -1.03
N TYR A 46 4.05 2.51 -1.15
CA TYR A 46 3.12 1.41 -0.90
C TYR A 46 2.54 1.46 0.52
N HIS A 47 3.38 1.66 1.53
CA HIS A 47 2.97 1.78 2.93
C HIS A 47 1.95 2.90 3.12
N HIS A 48 2.25 4.11 2.62
CA HIS A 48 1.42 5.28 2.86
C HIS A 48 0.15 5.36 1.99
N THR A 49 0.06 4.56 0.92
CA THR A 49 -1.09 4.56 0.00
C THR A 49 -1.99 3.32 0.12
N HIS A 50 -1.41 2.12 0.25
CA HIS A 50 -2.15 0.86 0.19
C HIS A 50 -2.47 0.26 1.56
N ARG A 51 -1.68 0.58 2.60
CA ARG A 51 -1.97 0.12 3.97
C ARG A 51 -3.35 0.59 4.43
N PHE A 52 -3.69 1.83 4.09
CA PHE A 52 -4.94 2.46 4.45
C PHE A 52 -6.17 1.69 3.92
N LEU A 53 -6.13 1.29 2.65
CA LEU A 53 -7.18 0.50 1.99
C LEU A 53 -7.36 -0.90 2.59
N GLN A 54 -6.28 -1.50 3.13
CA GLN A 54 -6.36 -2.82 3.75
C GLN A 54 -6.97 -2.80 5.15
N GLN A 55 -6.80 -1.69 5.87
CA GLN A 55 -7.33 -1.54 7.22
C GLN A 55 -8.82 -1.21 7.23
N HIS A 56 -9.34 -0.57 6.18
CA HIS A 56 -10.75 -0.19 6.06
C HIS A 56 -11.42 -0.93 4.89
N GLN A 57 -11.71 -2.23 5.09
CA GLN A 57 -12.26 -3.11 4.03
C GLN A 57 -13.65 -2.72 3.49
N TYR A 58 -14.40 -1.85 4.17
CA TYR A 58 -15.81 -1.60 3.86
C TYR A 58 -16.19 -0.13 3.64
N LEU A 59 -15.29 0.80 3.95
CA LEU A 59 -15.44 2.23 3.69
C LEU A 59 -14.03 2.75 3.40
N SER A 60 -13.81 3.52 2.34
CA SER A 60 -12.62 4.39 2.30
C SER A 60 -12.99 5.64 3.07
N PRO A 61 -12.65 5.78 4.36
CA PRO A 61 -12.81 7.08 5.01
C PRO A 61 -11.98 8.09 4.22
N GLU A 62 -12.61 9.19 3.84
CA GLU A 62 -11.88 10.35 3.32
C GLU A 62 -11.07 10.93 4.49
N PRO A 63 -9.75 11.10 4.32
CA PRO A 63 -8.97 11.01 3.08
C PRO A 63 -8.36 9.60 2.80
N PRO A 64 -8.18 9.23 1.51
CA PRO A 64 -7.95 7.84 1.08
C PRO A 64 -6.54 7.29 1.32
N ASN A 65 -5.60 8.10 1.83
CA ASN A 65 -4.22 7.69 2.12
C ASN A 65 -3.54 8.70 3.06
N ASP A 66 -2.38 8.31 3.62
CA ASP A 66 -1.65 9.13 4.59
C ASP A 66 -1.19 10.49 4.03
N PHE A 67 -0.94 10.58 2.72
CA PHE A 67 -0.52 11.82 2.07
C PHE A 67 -1.66 12.80 1.83
N ALA A 68 -2.88 12.30 1.63
CA ALA A 68 -4.08 13.13 1.53
C ALA A 68 -4.59 13.54 2.93
N TYR A 69 -4.26 12.75 3.96
CA TYR A 69 -4.50 13.09 5.36
C TYR A 69 -3.58 14.20 5.86
N TRP A 70 -2.30 14.13 5.50
CA TRP A 70 -1.27 15.11 5.87
C TRP A 70 -1.42 16.43 5.10
#